data_AF-A0A1V6IZL6-F1
#
_entry.id   AF-A0A1V6IZL6-F1
#
_cell.length_a   1.000
_cell.length_b   1.000
_cell.length_c   1.000
_cell.angle_alpha   90.00
_cell.angle_beta   90.00
_cell.angle_gamma   90.00
#
_symmetry.space_group_name_H-M   'P 1'
#
loop_
_entity.id
_entity.type
_entity.pdbx_description
1 polymer ?
#
loop_
_entity_poly.entity_id
_entity_poly.type
_entity_poly.pdbx_seq_one_letter_code
_entity_poly.pdbx_strand_id
1 'polypeptide(L)'
;MKSGLYQNRGENQVKELIRAAKFTVFFIDNDQQIHIKDIGESNLIARWAEKEGARVQRLKLKSQFRCNGSDGYLAWLENTLQLKETANIKLTPQEFDFRIVDSPSELRKLILEKNSAKNQANILEKNSANKSRMVAGYCWDWASKKDPEAYDITFPQYDFAMRWNLTKDGSTWIIAPDSVNEIGCIHTCQGLELDYVGVIIGPDIRFENGRVVTDVTKRSSMDRSIFGIKTMLREDPQEALQLADRIIKNTYRTLLTRGMKGCYVYCCDQALRDHFAAQLSPARPQAATGYGKSAHPQTSAGYCETALPRVPALFREPEVPPGPRIEAEVNASAQFVEFLPLYSLKAACGAFGEGQYAEESGWVKVEGLGRLNRNMFVVQAKGHSMEPKIPDGSLCVFRANVVGSRQNKIVLVQHRGLHDVDYTGSYTIKTYTSEKSFDRETGEWQHERIVLKPINPAYRSIVIDQEDDFTVIGEFIGLVKS
;
A
#
# COMPACT_ATOMS: atom_id res chain seq x y z
N MET A 1 -13.43 23.90 -23.04
CA MET A 1 -13.00 23.13 -24.22
C MET A 1 -14.17 22.33 -24.76
N LYS A 2 -14.27 22.21 -26.08
CA LYS A 2 -15.28 21.41 -26.79
C LYS A 2 -15.09 19.91 -26.49
N SER A 3 -16.19 19.18 -26.28
CA SER A 3 -16.19 17.73 -26.01
C SER A 3 -16.15 16.87 -27.28
N GLY A 4 -16.03 15.55 -27.08
CA GLY A 4 -15.98 14.51 -28.12
C GLY A 4 -14.60 13.87 -28.29
N LEU A 5 -14.55 12.66 -28.87
CA LEU A 5 -13.32 11.86 -29.08
C LEU A 5 -12.24 12.65 -29.87
N TYR A 6 -12.66 13.61 -30.68
CA TYR A 6 -11.80 14.48 -31.49
C TYR A 6 -11.84 15.97 -31.08
N GLN A 7 -12.40 16.29 -29.91
CA GLN A 7 -12.44 17.65 -29.33
C GLN A 7 -13.03 18.72 -30.26
N ASN A 8 -13.96 18.33 -31.15
CA ASN A 8 -14.42 19.16 -32.27
C ASN A 8 -15.95 19.28 -32.39
N ARG A 9 -16.73 18.43 -31.71
CA ARG A 9 -18.19 18.32 -31.94
C ARG A 9 -19.08 18.61 -30.74
N GLY A 10 -18.54 18.75 -29.53
CA GLY A 10 -19.32 19.05 -28.33
C GLY A 10 -19.03 20.43 -27.72
N GLU A 11 -19.78 20.81 -26.70
CA GLU A 11 -19.65 22.07 -25.96
C GLU A 11 -18.75 21.93 -24.73
N ASN A 12 -19.10 21.00 -23.84
CA ASN A 12 -18.37 20.68 -22.61
C ASN A 12 -18.85 19.30 -22.11
N GLN A 13 -17.93 18.37 -21.85
CA GLN A 13 -18.29 16.98 -21.53
C GLN A 13 -19.10 16.87 -20.22
N VAL A 14 -18.77 17.66 -19.20
CA VAL A 14 -19.48 17.65 -17.92
C VAL A 14 -20.92 18.12 -18.12
N LYS A 15 -21.10 19.23 -18.83
CA LYS A 15 -22.42 19.77 -19.16
C LYS A 15 -23.27 18.76 -19.95
N GLU A 16 -22.67 18.13 -20.95
CA GLU A 16 -23.35 17.13 -21.79
C GLU A 16 -23.76 15.90 -20.99
N LEU A 17 -22.90 15.40 -20.09
CA LEU A 17 -23.21 14.27 -19.21
C LEU A 17 -24.38 14.60 -18.28
N ILE A 18 -24.38 15.79 -17.67
CA ILE A 18 -25.47 16.25 -16.78
C ILE A 18 -26.80 16.34 -17.54
N ARG A 19 -26.79 16.83 -18.79
CA ARG A 19 -28.02 16.93 -19.62
C ARG A 19 -28.52 15.59 -20.14
N ALA A 20 -27.62 14.65 -20.39
CA ALA A 20 -27.96 13.37 -20.99
C ALA A 20 -28.63 12.38 -20.02
N ALA A 21 -28.53 12.61 -18.71
CA ALA A 21 -28.97 11.65 -17.69
C ALA A 21 -29.80 12.31 -16.58
N LYS A 22 -30.73 11.53 -16.00
CA LYS A 22 -31.50 11.95 -14.81
C LYS A 22 -30.64 12.00 -13.54
N PHE A 23 -29.57 11.21 -13.51
CA PHE A 23 -28.63 11.10 -12.40
C PHE A 23 -27.26 10.75 -12.97
N THR A 24 -26.25 11.52 -12.61
CA THR A 24 -24.87 11.33 -13.11
C THR A 24 -23.93 11.13 -11.93
N VAL A 25 -23.16 10.04 -11.95
CA VAL A 25 -22.12 9.75 -10.95
C VAL A 25 -20.76 10.01 -11.57
N PHE A 26 -19.96 10.87 -10.93
CA PHE A 26 -18.59 11.14 -11.34
C PHE A 26 -17.62 10.52 -10.34
N PHE A 27 -16.69 9.69 -10.83
CA PHE A 27 -15.53 9.23 -10.08
C PHE A 27 -14.35 10.12 -10.45
N ILE A 28 -13.76 10.81 -9.48
CA ILE A 28 -12.76 11.86 -9.69
C ILE A 28 -11.62 11.68 -8.70
N ASP A 29 -10.39 11.85 -9.17
CA ASP A 29 -9.20 12.08 -8.35
C ASP A 29 -8.48 13.31 -8.91
N ASN A 30 -8.58 14.45 -8.19
CA ASN A 30 -7.93 15.70 -8.64
C ASN A 30 -6.40 15.55 -8.71
N ASP A 31 -5.83 14.61 -7.93
CA ASP A 31 -4.39 14.33 -7.85
C ASP A 31 -3.93 13.30 -8.91
N GLN A 32 -4.80 12.97 -9.87
CA GLN A 32 -4.50 12.17 -11.07
C GLN A 32 -4.77 12.95 -12.37
N GLN A 33 -4.82 14.28 -12.31
CA GLN A 33 -4.83 15.12 -13.51
C GLN A 33 -3.43 15.08 -14.15
N ILE A 34 -3.33 14.45 -15.33
CA ILE A 34 -2.05 14.23 -16.02
C ILE A 34 -2.00 14.88 -17.39
N HIS A 35 -3.07 15.55 -17.84
CA HIS A 35 -3.16 16.21 -19.15
C HIS A 35 -3.74 17.64 -18.99
N ILE A 36 -3.22 18.63 -19.73
CA ILE A 36 -3.71 20.04 -19.70
C ILE A 36 -5.21 20.13 -20.01
N LYS A 37 -5.64 19.24 -20.90
CA LYS A 37 -7.03 19.10 -21.36
C LYS A 37 -7.92 18.23 -20.47
N ASP A 38 -7.39 17.65 -19.39
CA ASP A 38 -8.20 16.88 -18.46
C ASP A 38 -9.27 17.79 -17.86
N ILE A 39 -10.51 17.34 -18.00
CA ILE A 39 -11.68 17.98 -17.42
C ILE A 39 -12.29 17.05 -16.38
N GLY A 40 -13.00 17.63 -15.42
CA GLY A 40 -13.61 16.86 -14.35
C GLY A 40 -13.04 17.16 -12.98
N GLU A 41 -12.35 18.28 -12.79
CA GLU A 41 -12.12 18.81 -11.46
C GLU A 41 -13.46 18.92 -10.72
N SER A 42 -13.48 18.44 -9.48
CA SER A 42 -14.66 18.46 -8.61
C SER A 42 -15.39 19.82 -8.56
N ASN A 43 -14.64 20.93 -8.59
CA ASN A 43 -15.19 22.29 -8.60
C ASN A 43 -15.82 22.66 -9.94
N LEU A 44 -15.22 22.25 -11.06
CA LEU A 44 -15.79 22.46 -12.40
C LEU A 44 -17.12 21.71 -12.54
N ILE A 45 -17.19 20.49 -12.02
CA ILE A 45 -18.40 19.66 -12.03
C ILE A 45 -19.50 20.31 -11.20
N ALA A 46 -19.19 20.76 -9.98
CA ALA A 46 -20.15 21.43 -9.13
C ALA A 46 -20.72 22.70 -9.80
N ARG A 47 -19.87 23.54 -10.40
CA ARG A 47 -20.31 24.76 -11.11
C ARG A 47 -21.28 24.46 -12.25
N TRP A 48 -21.00 23.44 -13.06
CA TRP A 48 -21.89 23.06 -14.17
C TRP A 48 -23.20 22.45 -13.67
N ALA A 49 -23.16 21.63 -12.62
CA ALA A 49 -24.35 21.05 -12.02
C ALA A 49 -25.26 22.15 -11.44
N GLU A 50 -24.71 23.11 -10.70
CA GLU A 50 -25.46 24.26 -10.18
C GLU A 50 -26.09 25.08 -11.32
N LYS A 51 -25.33 25.35 -12.40
CA LYS A 51 -25.81 26.11 -13.56
C LYS A 51 -26.94 25.41 -14.32
N GLU A 52 -26.95 24.08 -14.35
CA GLU A 52 -28.01 23.28 -14.98
C GLU A 52 -29.15 22.93 -13.98
N GLY A 53 -29.12 23.48 -12.75
CA GLY A 53 -30.16 23.29 -11.74
C GLY A 53 -30.16 21.91 -11.07
N ALA A 54 -29.05 21.17 -11.14
CA ALA A 54 -28.90 19.85 -10.53
C ALA A 54 -28.41 19.93 -9.08
N ARG A 55 -28.91 19.03 -8.22
CA ARG A 55 -28.42 18.88 -6.84
C ARG A 55 -27.09 18.15 -6.82
N VAL A 56 -26.08 18.73 -6.19
CA VAL A 56 -24.74 18.15 -6.07
C VAL A 56 -24.58 17.46 -4.72
N GLN A 57 -24.16 16.19 -4.74
CA GLN A 57 -23.73 15.46 -3.54
C GLN A 57 -22.28 15.00 -3.72
N ARG A 58 -21.43 15.28 -2.74
CA ARG A 58 -20.02 14.87 -2.74
C ARG A 58 -19.83 13.75 -1.74
N LEU A 59 -19.30 12.62 -2.21
CA LEU A 59 -18.91 11.48 -1.38
C LEU A 59 -17.43 11.23 -1.60
N LYS A 60 -16.69 10.91 -0.53
CA LYS A 60 -15.27 10.57 -0.60
C LYS A 60 -15.10 9.08 -0.32
N LEU A 61 -14.48 8.36 -1.25
CA LEU A 61 -14.02 6.99 -0.99
C LEU A 61 -12.81 7.07 -0.06
N LYS A 62 -12.94 6.55 1.16
CA LYS A 62 -11.93 6.69 2.22
C LYS A 62 -10.95 5.51 2.28
N SER A 63 -11.33 4.34 1.80
CA SER A 63 -10.46 3.15 1.76
C SER A 63 -9.66 3.10 0.45
N GLN A 64 -8.36 2.87 0.54
CA GLN A 64 -7.44 2.75 -0.60
C GLN A 64 -6.72 1.39 -0.53
N PHE A 65 -6.82 0.58 -1.58
CA PHE A 65 -6.22 -0.76 -1.64
C PHE A 65 -4.88 -0.79 -2.38
N ARG A 66 -4.51 0.32 -3.03
CA ARG A 66 -3.26 0.48 -3.76
C ARG A 66 -2.05 0.31 -2.83
N CYS A 67 -0.91 -0.12 -3.38
CA CYS A 67 0.34 -0.32 -2.64
C CYS A 67 0.15 -1.28 -1.45
N ASN A 68 -0.66 -2.32 -1.66
CA ASN A 68 -1.03 -3.29 -0.63
C ASN A 68 -1.60 -2.57 0.60
N GLY A 69 -2.51 -1.61 0.40
CA GLY A 69 -3.18 -0.87 1.48
C GLY A 69 -2.26 -0.06 2.40
N SER A 70 -1.05 0.29 1.94
CA SER A 70 -0.09 1.07 2.71
C SER A 70 -0.43 2.56 2.63
N ASP A 71 -1.34 3.03 3.49
CA ASP A 71 -1.62 4.46 3.66
C ASP A 71 -0.35 5.22 4.09
N GLY A 72 0.53 4.54 4.83
CA GLY A 72 1.88 5.00 5.17
C GLY A 72 2.69 5.42 3.96
N TYR A 73 2.81 4.52 2.98
CA TYR A 73 3.54 4.77 1.75
C TYR A 73 2.95 5.92 0.92
N LEU A 74 1.63 5.97 0.78
CA LEU A 74 0.97 7.03 0.00
C LEU A 74 1.16 8.40 0.65
N ALA A 75 0.94 8.49 1.97
CA ALA A 75 1.14 9.73 2.71
C ALA A 75 2.61 10.19 2.66
N TRP A 76 3.55 9.25 2.81
CA TRP A 76 4.98 9.51 2.66
C TRP A 76 5.34 10.01 1.27
N LEU A 77 4.79 9.37 0.23
CA LEU A 77 5.07 9.75 -1.15
C LEU A 77 4.53 11.15 -1.47
N GLU A 78 3.30 11.45 -1.04
CA GLU A 78 2.68 12.77 -1.21
C GLU A 78 3.49 13.88 -0.52
N ASN A 79 4.02 13.59 0.68
CA ASN A 79 4.90 14.50 1.39
C ASN A 79 6.27 14.65 0.72
N THR A 80 6.88 13.53 0.30
CA THR A 80 8.21 13.49 -0.33
C THR A 80 8.20 14.21 -1.68
N LEU A 81 7.13 14.09 -2.46
CA LEU A 81 6.91 14.85 -3.69
C LEU A 81 6.43 16.29 -3.47
N GLN A 82 6.19 16.69 -2.21
CA GLN A 82 5.65 18.00 -1.82
C GLN A 82 4.32 18.33 -2.54
N LEU A 83 3.45 17.33 -2.66
CA LEU A 83 2.08 17.48 -3.12
C LEU A 83 1.16 17.93 -1.99
N LYS A 84 1.40 17.38 -0.80
CA LYS A 84 0.63 17.66 0.41
C LYS A 84 1.49 17.37 1.64
N GLU A 85 1.39 18.23 2.64
CA GLU A 85 1.96 17.94 3.96
C GLU A 85 1.16 16.82 4.63
N THR A 86 1.84 15.76 5.04
CA THR A 86 1.22 14.61 5.70
C THR A 86 1.93 14.27 7.00
N ALA A 87 1.25 13.56 7.90
CA ALA A 87 1.83 13.14 9.18
C ALA A 87 2.98 12.12 9.02
N ASN A 88 3.02 11.41 7.90
CA ASN A 88 3.98 10.34 7.64
C ASN A 88 5.13 10.87 6.79
N ILE A 89 6.09 11.50 7.44
CA ILE A 89 7.26 12.06 6.76
C ILE A 89 8.36 11.02 6.48
N LYS A 90 8.29 9.85 7.14
CA LYS A 90 9.28 8.77 7.02
C LYS A 90 8.60 7.47 6.60
N LEU A 91 9.27 6.71 5.72
CA LEU A 91 8.85 5.36 5.35
C LEU A 91 9.71 4.31 6.04
N THR A 92 9.10 3.27 6.59
CA THR A 92 9.80 2.10 7.12
C THR A 92 9.79 0.94 6.12
N PRO A 93 10.84 0.10 6.07
CA PRO A 93 10.86 -1.06 5.17
C PRO A 93 9.74 -2.07 5.40
N GLN A 94 9.12 -2.06 6.59
CA GLN A 94 7.98 -2.91 6.94
C GLN A 94 6.67 -2.43 6.31
N GLU A 95 6.55 -1.13 6.01
CA GLU A 95 5.33 -0.54 5.44
C GLU A 95 5.22 -0.75 3.93
N PHE A 96 6.35 -0.74 3.21
CA PHE A 96 6.40 -0.96 1.77
C PHE A 96 7.84 -1.24 1.30
N ASP A 97 8.03 -2.15 0.33
CA ASP A 97 9.35 -2.43 -0.27
C ASP A 97 9.71 -1.32 -1.27
N PHE A 98 10.14 -0.18 -0.75
CA PHE A 98 10.67 0.93 -1.52
C PHE A 98 12.20 0.89 -1.55
N ARG A 99 12.80 0.98 -2.74
CA ARG A 99 14.26 1.00 -2.89
C ARG A 99 14.70 2.06 -3.86
N ILE A 100 15.80 2.71 -3.52
CA ILE A 100 16.51 3.63 -4.39
C ILE A 100 17.73 2.88 -4.92
N VAL A 101 17.91 2.87 -6.23
CA VAL A 101 19.06 2.24 -6.90
C VAL A 101 19.93 3.28 -7.55
N ASP A 102 21.21 2.95 -7.73
CA ASP A 102 22.21 3.89 -8.23
C ASP A 102 22.34 3.87 -9.75
N SER A 103 21.73 2.89 -10.43
CA SER A 103 21.72 2.83 -11.90
C SER A 103 20.40 2.27 -12.48
N PRO A 104 20.02 2.70 -13.69
CA PRO A 104 18.87 2.13 -14.40
C PRO A 104 19.12 0.67 -14.85
N SER A 105 20.38 0.25 -15.00
CA SER A 105 20.72 -1.16 -15.28
C SER A 105 20.48 -2.08 -14.10
N GLU A 106 20.79 -1.62 -12.88
CA GLU A 106 20.41 -2.30 -11.66
C GLU A 106 18.88 -2.36 -11.52
N LEU A 107 18.18 -1.26 -11.81
CA LEU A 107 16.72 -1.21 -11.81
C LEU A 107 16.13 -2.29 -12.72
N ARG A 108 16.63 -2.40 -13.97
CA ARG A 108 16.21 -3.42 -14.94
C ARG A 108 16.45 -4.83 -14.43
N LYS A 109 17.63 -5.09 -13.86
CA LYS A 109 17.97 -6.39 -13.29
C LYS A 109 16.98 -6.79 -12.18
N LEU A 110 16.73 -5.91 -11.21
CA LEU A 110 15.80 -6.17 -10.11
C LEU A 110 14.38 -6.43 -10.59
N ILE A 111 13.91 -5.66 -11.58
CA ILE A 111 12.55 -5.87 -12.13
C ILE A 111 12.45 -7.18 -12.90
N LEU A 112 13.47 -7.56 -13.67
CA LEU A 112 13.52 -8.86 -14.34
C LEU A 112 13.56 -10.02 -13.34
N GLU A 113 14.29 -9.88 -12.24
CA GLU A 113 14.29 -10.86 -11.14
C GLU A 113 12.91 -10.96 -10.49
N LYS A 114 12.25 -9.84 -10.17
CA LYS A 114 10.88 -9.85 -9.61
C LYS A 114 9.83 -10.36 -10.59
N ASN A 115 10.05 -10.19 -11.89
CA ASN A 115 9.17 -10.73 -12.92
C ASN A 115 9.37 -12.25 -13.09
N SER A 116 10.60 -12.75 -12.92
CA SER A 116 10.94 -14.16 -13.11
C SER A 116 10.85 -15.03 -11.85
N ALA A 117 10.91 -14.47 -10.63
CA ALA A 117 10.90 -15.22 -9.37
C ALA A 117 9.65 -16.10 -9.13
N LYS A 118 8.55 -15.88 -9.87
CA LYS A 118 7.38 -16.78 -9.87
C LYS A 118 7.54 -18.03 -10.75
N ASN A 119 8.51 -18.05 -11.66
CA ASN A 119 8.71 -19.15 -12.61
C ASN A 119 9.31 -20.42 -11.99
N GLN A 120 9.90 -20.33 -10.79
CA GLN A 120 10.59 -21.48 -10.17
C GLN A 120 9.73 -22.21 -9.12
N ALA A 121 8.74 -21.55 -8.52
CA ALA A 121 7.85 -22.16 -7.53
C ALA A 121 6.53 -22.70 -8.14
N ASN A 122 6.02 -22.11 -9.24
CA ASN A 122 4.73 -22.45 -9.84
C ASN A 122 4.85 -22.86 -11.32
N ILE A 123 5.72 -23.82 -11.63
CA ILE A 123 5.91 -24.37 -13.00
C ILE A 123 4.61 -25.00 -13.56
N LEU A 124 3.64 -25.33 -12.70
CA LEU A 124 2.37 -25.96 -13.10
C LEU A 124 1.27 -24.97 -13.52
N GLU A 125 1.40 -23.67 -13.22
CA GLU A 125 0.44 -22.67 -13.64
C GLU A 125 0.97 -21.85 -14.82
N LYS A 126 0.69 -22.33 -16.04
CA LYS A 126 0.95 -21.63 -17.31
C LYS A 126 0.31 -20.23 -17.43
N ASN A 127 -0.36 -19.73 -16.40
CA ASN A 127 -1.09 -18.46 -16.36
C ASN A 127 -0.68 -17.53 -15.19
N SER A 128 0.39 -17.81 -14.45
CA SER A 128 0.86 -16.92 -13.38
C SER A 128 1.57 -15.69 -13.98
N ALA A 129 0.76 -14.70 -14.39
CA ALA A 129 1.16 -13.56 -15.20
C ALA A 129 2.40 -12.80 -14.69
N ASN A 130 3.27 -12.43 -15.63
CA ASN A 130 4.36 -11.46 -15.51
C ASN A 130 3.82 -10.12 -14.98
N LYS A 131 4.03 -9.80 -13.70
CA LYS A 131 3.43 -8.63 -13.03
C LYS A 131 4.41 -7.50 -12.68
N SER A 132 5.67 -7.54 -13.11
CA SER A 132 6.65 -6.49 -12.78
C SER A 132 7.14 -5.77 -14.03
N ARG A 133 7.07 -4.43 -14.06
CA ARG A 133 7.43 -3.63 -15.25
C ARG A 133 8.23 -2.40 -14.89
N MET A 134 9.03 -1.94 -15.84
CA MET A 134 9.68 -0.64 -15.79
C MET A 134 8.79 0.43 -16.41
N VAL A 135 8.80 1.62 -15.83
CA VAL A 135 8.08 2.80 -16.28
C VAL A 135 8.96 4.03 -16.11
N ALA A 136 8.69 5.09 -16.86
CA ALA A 136 9.46 6.32 -16.77
C ALA A 136 8.59 7.57 -16.94
N GLY A 137 9.05 8.69 -16.40
CA GLY A 137 8.50 10.01 -16.73
C GLY A 137 8.68 10.31 -18.22
N TYR A 138 7.78 11.10 -18.80
CA TYR A 138 7.74 11.32 -20.26
C TYR A 138 8.79 12.36 -20.72
N CYS A 139 10.08 12.08 -20.52
CA CYS A 139 11.18 13.01 -20.82
C CYS A 139 11.90 12.71 -22.14
N TRP A 140 11.76 11.50 -22.67
CA TRP A 140 12.49 11.04 -23.86
C TRP A 140 11.59 10.98 -25.08
N ASP A 141 12.12 11.45 -26.21
CA ASP A 141 11.44 11.34 -27.50
C ASP A 141 11.34 9.88 -27.94
N TRP A 142 10.31 9.60 -28.74
CA TRP A 142 9.99 8.25 -29.19
C TRP A 142 10.65 7.97 -30.55
N ALA A 143 11.97 7.82 -30.55
CA ALA A 143 12.78 7.49 -31.72
C ALA A 143 12.32 6.16 -32.37
N SER A 144 11.98 5.16 -31.55
CA SER A 144 11.54 3.83 -31.99
C SER A 144 10.24 3.85 -32.80
N LYS A 145 9.48 4.95 -32.73
CA LYS A 145 8.28 5.17 -33.52
C LYS A 145 8.56 5.36 -35.01
N LYS A 146 9.74 5.89 -35.36
CA LYS A 146 10.17 6.09 -36.75
C LYS A 146 11.10 4.97 -37.20
N ASP A 147 11.98 4.53 -36.31
CA ASP A 147 12.94 3.46 -36.55
C ASP A 147 12.78 2.38 -35.47
N PRO A 148 12.10 1.25 -35.76
CA PRO A 148 11.83 0.21 -34.76
C PRO A 148 13.07 -0.34 -34.04
N GLU A 149 14.26 -0.21 -34.63
CA GLU A 149 15.50 -0.67 -34.03
C GLU A 149 16.14 0.36 -33.08
N ALA A 150 15.73 1.62 -33.13
CA ALA A 150 16.24 2.65 -32.24
C ALA A 150 15.83 2.41 -30.78
N TYR A 151 16.69 2.81 -29.85
CA TYR A 151 16.38 2.90 -28.42
C TYR A 151 15.92 4.30 -28.05
N ASP A 152 14.95 4.41 -27.16
CA ASP A 152 14.33 5.69 -26.78
C ASP A 152 14.97 6.28 -25.52
N ILE A 153 15.17 5.43 -24.51
CA ILE A 153 15.73 5.83 -23.22
C ILE A 153 17.11 5.19 -23.11
N THR A 154 18.15 6.02 -23.13
CA THR A 154 19.54 5.57 -23.07
C THR A 154 20.30 6.26 -21.95
N PHE A 155 21.10 5.48 -21.23
CA PHE A 155 22.11 5.98 -20.28
C PHE A 155 23.42 5.23 -20.56
N PRO A 156 24.24 5.72 -21.51
CA PRO A 156 25.45 5.03 -21.94
C PRO A 156 26.43 4.72 -20.80
N GLN A 157 26.52 5.60 -19.81
CA GLN A 157 27.37 5.43 -18.63
C GLN A 157 26.99 4.25 -17.74
N TYR A 158 25.77 3.71 -17.89
CA TYR A 158 25.27 2.56 -17.15
C TYR A 158 25.04 1.33 -18.02
N ASP A 159 25.43 1.35 -19.30
CA ASP A 159 25.09 0.31 -20.27
C ASP A 159 23.58 0.00 -20.32
N PHE A 160 22.80 1.08 -20.35
CA PHE A 160 21.34 1.01 -20.36
C PHE A 160 20.78 1.58 -21.65
N ALA A 161 19.91 0.80 -22.28
CA ALA A 161 19.10 1.23 -23.41
C ALA A 161 17.79 0.43 -23.40
N MET A 162 16.66 1.12 -23.57
CA MET A 162 15.34 0.49 -23.66
C MET A 162 14.43 1.32 -24.58
N ARG A 163 13.42 0.63 -25.14
CA ARG A 163 12.39 1.26 -25.98
C ARG A 163 11.17 1.58 -25.13
N TRP A 164 10.50 2.66 -25.47
CA TRP A 164 9.14 2.90 -25.02
C TRP A 164 8.24 1.75 -25.45
N ASN A 165 7.18 1.54 -24.68
CA ASN A 165 6.15 0.55 -24.96
C ASN A 165 5.69 0.62 -26.42
N LEU A 166 5.81 -0.45 -27.21
CA LEU A 166 5.39 -0.37 -28.61
C LEU A 166 3.86 -0.21 -28.69
N THR A 167 3.35 0.52 -29.69
CA THR A 167 1.90 0.77 -29.84
C THR A 167 1.08 -0.46 -30.20
N LYS A 168 1.72 -1.64 -30.34
CA LYS A 168 1.10 -2.89 -30.76
C LYS A 168 0.06 -3.39 -29.75
N ASP A 169 0.38 -3.28 -28.46
CA ASP A 169 -0.43 -3.87 -27.39
C ASP A 169 -1.35 -2.87 -26.69
N GLY A 170 -1.30 -1.58 -27.04
CA GLY A 170 -2.17 -0.56 -26.46
C GLY A 170 -2.27 -0.63 -24.93
N SER A 171 -3.48 -0.78 -24.39
CA SER A 171 -3.74 -0.93 -22.95
C SER A 171 -3.36 -2.30 -22.38
N THR A 172 -3.18 -3.33 -23.20
CA THR A 172 -2.77 -4.68 -22.77
C THR A 172 -1.26 -4.82 -22.64
N TRP A 173 -0.48 -3.78 -23.00
CA TRP A 173 0.97 -3.78 -22.86
C TRP A 173 1.43 -4.21 -21.47
N ILE A 174 0.80 -3.69 -20.42
CA ILE A 174 1.23 -3.94 -19.04
C ILE A 174 1.15 -5.42 -18.63
N ILE A 175 0.29 -6.21 -19.30
CA ILE A 175 0.12 -7.65 -19.07
C ILE A 175 0.78 -8.52 -20.14
N ALA A 176 1.29 -7.93 -21.23
CA ALA A 176 1.94 -8.68 -22.30
C ALA A 176 3.19 -9.40 -21.79
N PRO A 177 3.48 -10.65 -22.23
CA PRO A 177 4.62 -11.41 -21.73
C PRO A 177 5.98 -10.72 -21.94
N ASP A 178 6.18 -10.15 -23.14
CA ASP A 178 7.45 -9.57 -23.57
C ASP A 178 7.62 -8.09 -23.21
N SER A 179 6.58 -7.44 -22.68
CA SER A 179 6.62 -6.00 -22.35
C SER A 179 7.56 -5.65 -21.19
N VAL A 180 8.08 -6.66 -20.48
CA VAL A 180 9.14 -6.46 -19.47
C VAL A 180 10.44 -5.93 -20.09
N ASN A 181 10.65 -6.15 -21.40
CA ASN A 181 11.80 -5.65 -22.15
C ASN A 181 11.60 -4.21 -22.66
N GLU A 182 10.44 -3.61 -22.37
CA GLU A 182 10.06 -2.26 -22.76
C GLU A 182 9.83 -1.39 -21.52
N ILE A 183 9.76 -0.07 -21.70
CA ILE A 183 9.44 0.89 -20.63
C ILE A 183 8.09 1.52 -20.91
N GLY A 184 7.20 1.47 -19.92
CA GLY A 184 5.88 2.10 -19.98
C GLY A 184 5.96 3.60 -19.69
N CYS A 185 5.07 4.36 -20.32
CA CYS A 185 4.80 5.74 -19.92
C CYS A 185 3.55 5.83 -19.04
N ILE A 186 3.25 7.02 -18.55
CA ILE A 186 2.07 7.29 -17.73
C ILE A 186 0.74 6.81 -18.37
N HIS A 187 0.63 6.91 -19.70
CA HIS A 187 -0.60 6.56 -20.42
C HIS A 187 -0.83 5.05 -20.53
N THR A 188 0.20 4.23 -20.45
CA THR A 188 0.09 2.76 -20.54
C THR A 188 -0.04 2.08 -19.20
N CYS A 189 0.22 2.81 -18.12
CA CYS A 189 0.14 2.29 -16.76
C CYS A 189 -1.15 2.69 -16.03
N GLN A 190 -2.00 3.50 -16.66
CA GLN A 190 -3.22 4.00 -16.05
C GLN A 190 -4.29 2.90 -15.95
N GLY A 191 -4.82 2.68 -14.74
CA GLY A 191 -5.94 1.76 -14.49
C GLY A 191 -5.55 0.30 -14.22
N LEU A 192 -4.26 -0.04 -14.28
CA LEU A 192 -3.74 -1.37 -13.97
C LEU A 192 -2.62 -1.29 -12.92
N GLU A 193 -2.43 -2.37 -12.15
CA GLU A 193 -1.47 -2.47 -11.06
C GLU A 193 -0.46 -3.59 -11.33
N LEU A 194 0.74 -3.43 -10.77
CA LEU A 194 1.89 -4.33 -10.91
C LEU A 194 2.24 -4.94 -9.55
N ASP A 195 2.83 -6.13 -9.51
CA ASP A 195 3.41 -6.67 -8.27
C ASP A 195 4.56 -5.75 -7.84
N TYR A 196 5.51 -5.47 -8.75
CA TYR A 196 6.60 -4.51 -8.53
C TYR A 196 6.72 -3.54 -9.70
N VAL A 197 7.02 -2.28 -9.41
CA VAL A 197 7.27 -1.27 -10.44
C VAL A 197 8.69 -0.71 -10.31
N GLY A 198 9.39 -0.61 -11.44
CA GLY A 198 10.65 0.11 -11.53
C GLY A 198 10.42 1.46 -12.18
N VAL A 199 10.68 2.57 -11.48
CA VAL A 199 10.42 3.93 -11.98
C VAL A 199 11.74 4.65 -12.26
N ILE A 200 11.91 5.10 -13.50
CA ILE A 200 12.94 6.07 -13.86
C ILE A 200 12.35 7.46 -13.70
N ILE A 201 12.86 8.21 -12.71
CA ILE A 201 12.53 9.62 -12.50
C ILE A 201 13.42 10.46 -13.41
N GLY A 202 12.79 11.09 -14.40
CA GLY A 202 13.44 11.86 -15.43
C GLY A 202 13.92 13.25 -14.98
N PRO A 203 14.60 13.99 -15.87
CA PRO A 203 15.16 15.30 -15.57
C PRO A 203 14.13 16.44 -15.46
N ASP A 204 12.84 16.17 -15.65
CA ASP A 204 11.74 17.13 -15.50
C ASP A 204 11.34 17.38 -14.03
N ILE A 205 11.97 16.71 -13.08
CA ILE A 205 11.80 16.93 -11.65
C ILE A 205 13.16 16.82 -10.95
N ARG A 206 13.43 17.72 -10.00
CA ARG A 206 14.69 17.79 -9.24
C ARG A 206 14.43 18.29 -7.82
N PHE A 207 15.45 18.19 -6.97
CA PHE A 207 15.41 18.80 -5.64
C PHE A 207 16.40 19.94 -5.53
N GLU A 208 15.92 21.13 -5.19
CA GLU A 208 16.72 22.35 -5.14
C GLU A 208 16.21 23.23 -3.99
N ASN A 209 17.12 23.70 -3.13
CA ASN A 209 16.82 24.63 -2.02
C ASN A 209 15.67 24.16 -1.10
N GLY A 210 15.65 22.86 -0.76
CA GLY A 210 14.62 22.28 0.12
C GLY A 210 13.26 22.05 -0.57
N ARG A 211 13.18 22.26 -1.88
CA ARG A 211 11.94 22.13 -2.66
C ARG A 211 12.07 21.15 -3.81
N VAL A 212 11.00 20.41 -4.05
CA VAL A 212 10.82 19.63 -5.27
C VAL A 212 10.41 20.60 -6.37
N VAL A 213 11.29 20.78 -7.36
CA VAL A 213 11.11 21.72 -8.47
C VAL A 213 10.93 20.93 -9.77
N THR A 214 9.92 21.32 -10.55
CA THR A 214 9.62 20.72 -11.85
C THR A 214 10.12 21.60 -13.00
N ASP A 215 10.45 20.98 -14.12
CA ASP A 215 10.89 21.66 -15.35
C ASP A 215 10.20 21.05 -16.58
N VAL A 216 9.13 21.71 -17.03
CA VAL A 216 8.37 21.29 -18.21
C VAL A 216 9.18 21.34 -19.50
N THR A 217 10.29 22.08 -19.55
CA THR A 217 11.15 22.13 -20.75
C THR A 217 11.95 20.85 -20.96
N LYS A 218 12.06 20.01 -19.92
CA LYS A 218 12.73 18.71 -19.95
C LYS A 218 11.80 17.55 -20.32
N ARG A 219 10.50 17.81 -20.45
CA ARG A 219 9.52 16.87 -21.02
C ARG A 219 9.76 16.72 -22.52
N SER A 220 9.47 15.53 -23.05
CA SER A 220 9.52 15.28 -24.48
C SER A 220 8.57 16.20 -25.24
N SER A 221 9.00 16.65 -26.41
CA SER A 221 8.14 17.38 -27.36
C SER A 221 7.02 16.51 -27.95
N MET A 222 7.08 15.20 -27.76
CA MET A 222 6.08 14.22 -28.18
C MET A 222 5.04 13.92 -27.09
N ASP A 223 5.23 14.43 -25.86
CA ASP A 223 4.27 14.31 -24.77
C ASP A 223 3.04 15.18 -25.06
N ARG A 224 1.96 14.55 -25.52
CA ARG A 224 0.70 15.23 -25.82
C ARG A 224 0.04 15.83 -24.59
N SER A 225 0.37 15.35 -23.39
CA SER A 225 -0.25 15.79 -22.16
C SER A 225 0.03 17.26 -21.82
N ILE A 226 1.17 17.77 -22.29
CA ILE A 226 1.61 19.15 -22.13
C ILE A 226 1.42 20.01 -23.40
N PHE A 227 0.73 19.50 -24.43
CA PHE A 227 0.48 20.27 -25.65
C PHE A 227 -0.41 21.48 -25.37
N GLY A 228 0.15 22.67 -25.62
CA GLY A 228 -0.46 23.95 -25.31
C GLY A 228 0.30 24.74 -24.24
N ILE A 229 1.15 24.09 -23.45
CA ILE A 229 1.87 24.75 -22.34
C ILE A 229 2.76 25.89 -22.81
N LYS A 230 3.39 25.77 -24.00
CA LYS A 230 4.22 26.83 -24.60
C LYS A 230 3.41 28.08 -24.97
N THR A 231 2.14 27.91 -25.33
CA THR A 231 1.25 29.05 -25.58
C THR A 231 0.80 29.66 -24.26
N MET A 232 0.38 28.83 -23.31
CA MET A 232 0.00 29.30 -21.97
C MET A 232 1.14 30.06 -21.28
N LEU A 233 2.40 29.58 -21.39
CA LEU A 233 3.58 30.26 -20.86
C LEU A 233 3.79 31.67 -21.44
N ARG A 234 3.29 31.97 -22.65
CA ARG A 234 3.36 33.31 -23.25
C ARG A 234 2.20 34.21 -22.81
N GLU A 235 1.05 33.62 -22.49
CA GLU A 235 -0.19 34.32 -22.14
C GLU A 235 -0.28 34.57 -20.63
N ASP A 236 -0.15 33.52 -19.83
CA ASP A 236 -0.07 33.54 -18.36
C ASP A 236 1.03 32.57 -17.88
N PRO A 237 2.26 33.08 -17.68
CA PRO A 237 3.37 32.27 -17.22
C PRO A 237 3.12 31.60 -15.86
N GLN A 238 2.40 32.25 -14.94
CA GLN A 238 2.21 31.73 -13.59
C GLN A 238 1.24 30.55 -13.61
N GLU A 239 0.10 30.68 -14.29
CA GLU A 239 -0.88 29.60 -14.43
C GLU A 239 -0.26 28.40 -15.17
N ALA A 240 0.49 28.65 -16.23
CA ALA A 240 1.15 27.60 -17.00
C ALA A 240 2.17 26.82 -16.15
N LEU A 241 3.00 27.51 -15.37
CA LEU A 241 3.98 26.85 -14.49
C LEU A 241 3.29 26.03 -13.38
N GLN A 242 2.21 26.54 -12.77
CA GLN A 242 1.45 25.80 -11.77
C GLN A 242 0.78 24.55 -12.34
N LEU A 243 0.21 24.65 -13.54
CA LEU A 243 -0.41 23.51 -14.23
C LEU A 243 0.65 22.46 -14.61
N ALA A 244 1.79 22.91 -15.12
CA ALA A 244 2.90 22.01 -15.46
C ALA A 244 3.45 21.30 -14.22
N ASP A 245 3.64 22.02 -13.11
CA ASP A 245 4.09 21.43 -11.84
C ASP A 245 3.14 20.33 -11.37
N ARG A 246 1.83 20.61 -11.41
CA ARG A 246 0.79 19.64 -11.06
C ARG A 246 0.83 18.41 -11.95
N ILE A 247 0.88 18.58 -13.27
CA ILE A 247 0.93 17.47 -14.24
C ILE A 247 2.17 16.60 -14.01
N ILE A 248 3.34 17.22 -13.79
CA ILE A 248 4.60 16.50 -13.59
C ILE A 248 4.57 15.72 -12.27
N LYS A 249 4.18 16.36 -11.15
CA LYS A 249 4.09 15.66 -9.87
C LYS A 249 3.03 14.57 -9.86
N ASN A 250 1.86 14.81 -10.48
CA ASN A 250 0.81 13.79 -10.63
C ASN A 250 1.27 12.62 -11.50
N THR A 251 2.08 12.87 -12.54
CA THR A 251 2.72 11.82 -13.32
C THR A 251 3.52 10.91 -12.40
N TYR A 252 4.44 11.46 -11.61
CA TYR A 252 5.29 10.67 -10.72
C TYR A 252 4.54 10.02 -9.58
N ARG A 253 3.59 10.71 -8.92
CA ARG A 253 2.68 10.10 -7.96
C ARG A 253 1.97 8.89 -8.56
N THR A 254 1.51 9.02 -9.79
CA THR A 254 0.81 7.92 -10.46
C THR A 254 1.74 6.76 -10.77
N LEU A 255 2.95 6.99 -11.28
CA LEU A 255 3.93 5.94 -11.60
C LEU A 255 4.42 5.22 -10.34
N LEU A 256 4.80 5.98 -9.31
CA LEU A 256 5.37 5.47 -8.04
C LEU A 256 4.36 4.69 -7.21
N THR A 257 3.06 4.82 -7.49
CA THR A 257 2.00 4.07 -6.80
C THR A 257 1.51 2.84 -7.57
N ARG A 258 2.10 2.51 -8.73
CA ARG A 258 1.66 1.34 -9.52
C ARG A 258 2.04 -0.02 -8.94
N GLY A 259 3.06 -0.06 -8.09
CA GLY A 259 3.49 -1.28 -7.43
C GLY A 259 2.59 -1.62 -6.24
N MET A 260 2.07 -2.84 -6.21
CA MET A 260 1.34 -3.39 -5.08
C MET A 260 2.29 -3.84 -3.97
N LYS A 261 3.38 -4.53 -4.31
CA LYS A 261 4.31 -5.14 -3.33
C LYS A 261 5.57 -4.31 -3.13
N GLY A 262 6.03 -3.58 -4.15
CA GLY A 262 7.19 -2.72 -4.04
C GLY A 262 7.38 -1.76 -5.21
N CYS A 263 8.19 -0.72 -4.97
CA CYS A 263 8.56 0.29 -5.95
C CYS A 263 10.07 0.57 -5.86
N TYR A 264 10.77 0.37 -6.97
CA TYR A 264 12.20 0.63 -7.08
C TYR A 264 12.42 1.84 -7.96
N VAL A 265 13.31 2.76 -7.56
CA VAL A 265 13.47 4.04 -8.24
C VAL A 265 14.91 4.32 -8.60
N TYR A 266 15.11 4.84 -9.80
CA TYR A 266 16.35 5.51 -10.21
C TYR A 266 16.03 6.97 -10.49
N CYS A 267 16.81 7.90 -9.91
CA CYS A 267 16.63 9.33 -10.11
C CYS A 267 17.75 9.88 -11.01
N CYS A 268 17.38 10.60 -12.07
CA CYS A 268 18.36 11.34 -12.87
C CYS A 268 19.03 12.48 -12.10
N ASP A 269 18.32 13.09 -11.14
CA ASP A 269 18.84 14.14 -10.27
C ASP A 269 19.32 13.56 -8.93
N GLN A 270 20.60 13.79 -8.62
CA GLN A 270 21.23 13.26 -7.41
C GLN A 270 20.66 13.89 -6.13
N ALA A 271 20.35 15.19 -6.16
CA ALA A 271 19.77 15.86 -4.99
C ALA A 271 18.37 15.31 -4.66
N LEU A 272 17.58 15.00 -5.69
CA LEU A 272 16.29 14.34 -5.52
C LEU A 272 16.43 12.92 -4.96
N ARG A 273 17.40 12.14 -5.47
CA ARG A 273 17.74 10.82 -4.91
C ARG A 273 18.01 10.92 -3.40
N ASP A 274 18.85 11.88 -3.01
CA ASP A 274 19.28 12.05 -1.63
C ASP A 274 18.14 12.57 -0.74
N HIS A 275 17.24 13.40 -1.27
CA HIS A 275 16.00 13.79 -0.60
C HIS A 275 15.10 12.57 -0.33
N PHE A 276 14.86 11.72 -1.33
CA PHE A 276 14.10 10.47 -1.13
C PHE A 276 14.76 9.58 -0.08
N ALA A 277 16.08 9.39 -0.14
CA ALA A 277 16.84 8.58 0.81
C ALA A 277 16.75 9.16 2.23
N ALA A 278 16.83 10.49 2.36
CA ALA A 278 16.68 11.19 3.64
C ALA A 278 15.28 11.02 4.24
N GLN A 279 14.25 10.67 3.47
CA GLN A 279 12.91 10.37 3.98
C GLN A 279 12.67 8.88 4.25
N LEU A 280 13.69 8.02 4.07
CA LEU A 280 13.62 6.63 4.52
C LEU A 280 14.06 6.56 6.00
N SER A 281 13.40 5.71 6.78
CA SER A 281 13.88 5.36 8.12
C SER A 281 15.06 4.41 7.99
N PRO A 282 16.15 4.59 8.77
CA PRO A 282 17.18 3.57 8.84
C PRO A 282 16.55 2.26 9.32
N ALA A 283 16.86 1.16 8.65
CA ALA A 283 16.58 -0.15 9.21
C ALA A 283 17.25 -0.21 10.60
N ARG A 284 16.50 -0.59 11.65
CA ARG A 284 17.11 -0.85 12.96
C ARG A 284 18.31 -1.77 12.74
N PRO A 285 19.51 -1.45 13.25
CA PRO A 285 20.58 -2.43 13.30
C PRO A 285 20.03 -3.64 14.05
N GLN A 286 20.00 -4.80 13.40
CA GLN A 286 19.94 -6.05 14.14
C GLN A 286 21.16 -6.00 15.05
N ALA A 287 20.93 -6.04 16.37
CA ALA A 287 21.99 -5.96 17.35
C ALA A 287 23.04 -7.02 17.02
N ALA A 288 24.18 -6.59 16.52
CA ALA A 288 25.38 -7.41 16.45
C ALA A 288 25.69 -7.78 17.89
N THR A 289 25.58 -9.07 18.22
CA THR A 289 26.08 -9.64 19.46
C THR A 289 27.60 -9.50 19.46
N GLY A 290 28.06 -8.35 19.94
CA GLY A 290 29.47 -8.06 20.15
C GLY A 290 30.03 -8.97 21.23
N TYR A 291 30.90 -9.89 20.83
CA TYR A 291 31.83 -10.55 21.74
C TYR A 291 32.83 -9.50 22.26
N GLY A 292 32.49 -8.88 23.39
CA GLY A 292 33.39 -8.05 24.17
C GLY A 292 34.40 -8.95 24.91
N LYS A 293 35.67 -8.88 24.49
CA LYS A 293 36.81 -9.37 25.26
C LYS A 293 36.87 -8.63 26.60
N SER A 294 36.85 -9.35 27.71
CA SER A 294 37.43 -8.89 28.96
C SER A 294 38.26 -10.01 29.58
N ALA A 295 39.45 -9.60 30.01
CA ALA A 295 40.57 -10.41 30.46
C ALA A 295 40.39 -10.90 31.91
N HIS A 296 41.01 -12.04 32.26
CA HIS A 296 41.77 -12.23 33.52
C HIS A 296 42.48 -13.61 33.57
N PRO A 297 43.44 -13.85 34.50
CA PRO A 297 44.82 -14.21 34.17
C PRO A 297 45.19 -15.69 34.37
N GLN A 298 46.42 -15.98 33.96
CA GLN A 298 47.16 -17.24 34.04
C GLN A 298 47.22 -17.86 35.45
N THR A 299 47.12 -19.20 35.54
CA THR A 299 48.04 -20.05 36.32
C THR A 299 47.98 -21.53 35.88
N SER A 300 49.12 -22.00 35.36
CA SER A 300 49.80 -23.31 35.47
C SER A 300 49.10 -24.64 35.83
N ALA A 301 49.42 -25.62 34.96
CA ALA A 301 49.92 -26.98 35.21
C ALA A 301 48.95 -28.16 35.49
N GLY A 302 49.17 -29.26 34.73
CA GLY A 302 48.82 -30.62 35.15
C GLY A 302 48.28 -31.54 34.04
N TYR A 303 49.13 -32.40 33.50
CA TYR A 303 48.78 -33.57 32.66
C TYR A 303 47.91 -34.58 33.43
N CYS A 304 46.90 -35.19 32.79
CA CYS A 304 46.77 -36.66 32.68
C CYS A 304 45.55 -37.07 31.82
N GLU A 305 45.75 -38.03 30.92
CA GLU A 305 44.70 -38.79 30.23
C GLU A 305 43.88 -39.62 31.24
N THR A 306 42.56 -39.70 31.08
CA THR A 306 41.80 -40.97 31.12
C THR A 306 40.33 -40.76 30.79
N ALA A 307 39.83 -41.68 29.95
CA ALA A 307 38.48 -42.21 29.77
C ALA A 307 37.26 -41.44 30.33
N LEU A 308 36.33 -41.18 29.41
CA LEU A 308 34.94 -40.75 29.64
C LEU A 308 34.23 -41.56 30.73
N PRO A 309 33.52 -40.87 31.65
CA PRO A 309 32.23 -41.33 32.12
C PRO A 309 31.14 -40.28 31.86
N ARG A 310 29.95 -40.79 31.52
CA ARG A 310 28.70 -40.05 31.32
C ARG A 310 28.38 -39.17 32.53
N VAL A 311 28.08 -37.89 32.29
CA VAL A 311 27.49 -36.96 33.28
C VAL A 311 26.00 -36.76 32.96
N PRO A 312 25.11 -36.69 33.98
CA PRO A 312 23.67 -36.70 33.80
C PRO A 312 23.09 -35.34 33.41
N ALA A 313 21.95 -35.40 32.72
CA ALA A 313 20.91 -34.39 32.53
C ALA A 313 21.25 -32.95 32.96
N LEU A 314 21.78 -32.17 32.01
CA LEU A 314 21.79 -30.71 32.04
C LEU A 314 20.35 -30.18 31.94
N PHE A 315 20.05 -29.22 32.80
CA PHE A 315 19.04 -28.17 32.70
C PHE A 315 18.23 -28.19 31.39
N ARG A 316 17.00 -28.72 31.47
CA ARG A 316 15.96 -28.42 30.49
C ARG A 316 15.63 -26.93 30.63
N GLU A 317 15.94 -26.16 29.60
CA GLU A 317 15.15 -24.96 29.32
C GLU A 317 13.66 -25.36 29.31
N PRO A 318 12.74 -24.53 29.82
CA PRO A 318 11.33 -24.87 29.75
C PRO A 318 10.96 -25.04 28.28
N GLU A 319 10.68 -26.28 27.88
CA GLU A 319 10.09 -26.60 26.58
C GLU A 319 8.78 -25.81 26.47
N VAL A 320 8.82 -24.70 25.73
CA VAL A 320 7.60 -24.04 25.26
C VAL A 320 6.87 -25.10 24.43
N PRO A 321 5.64 -25.51 24.81
CA PRO A 321 4.92 -26.51 24.05
C PRO A 321 4.85 -26.06 22.60
N PRO A 322 5.06 -26.96 21.62
CA PRO A 322 4.96 -26.59 20.22
C PRO A 322 3.57 -25.97 20.02
N GLY A 323 3.54 -24.71 19.56
CA GLY A 323 2.29 -24.01 19.32
C GLY A 323 1.41 -24.75 18.32
N PRO A 324 0.14 -24.34 18.16
CA PRO A 324 -0.79 -24.99 17.25
C PRO A 324 -0.19 -25.09 15.85
N ARG A 325 -0.19 -26.29 15.25
CA ARG A 325 0.32 -26.50 13.90
C ARG A 325 -0.53 -25.76 12.87
N ILE A 326 0.14 -25.07 11.95
CA ILE A 326 -0.48 -24.38 10.81
C ILE A 326 -0.26 -25.26 9.58
N GLU A 327 -1.34 -25.77 9.01
CA GLU A 327 -1.32 -26.59 7.80
C GLU A 327 -1.45 -25.67 6.57
N ALA A 328 -0.65 -25.88 5.52
CA ALA A 328 -0.74 -25.06 4.31
C ALA A 328 -2.08 -25.28 3.57
N GLU A 329 -2.53 -26.53 3.51
CA GLU A 329 -3.80 -26.93 2.90
C GLU A 329 -4.44 -28.04 3.72
N VAL A 330 -5.78 -28.12 3.69
CA VAL A 330 -6.55 -29.18 4.33
C VAL A 330 -7.66 -29.65 3.42
N ASN A 331 -8.06 -30.92 3.57
CA ASN A 331 -9.16 -31.52 2.83
C ASN A 331 -10.44 -30.67 2.94
N ALA A 332 -11.15 -30.48 1.83
CA ALA A 332 -12.37 -29.67 1.79
C ALA A 332 -13.45 -30.13 2.77
N SER A 333 -13.49 -31.40 3.13
CA SER A 333 -14.41 -31.96 4.14
C SER A 333 -14.07 -31.57 5.58
N ALA A 334 -12.82 -31.19 5.86
CA ALA A 334 -12.35 -30.76 7.19
C ALA A 334 -12.41 -29.24 7.37
N GLN A 335 -12.46 -28.48 6.28
CA GLN A 335 -12.60 -27.02 6.28
C GLN A 335 -13.91 -26.60 6.96
N PHE A 336 -13.81 -25.67 7.91
CA PHE A 336 -14.92 -25.16 8.72
C PHE A 336 -15.65 -26.22 9.56
N VAL A 337 -15.09 -27.42 9.67
CA VAL A 337 -15.59 -28.51 10.53
C VAL A 337 -14.60 -28.75 11.66
N GLU A 338 -13.32 -28.91 11.32
CA GLU A 338 -12.21 -29.10 12.27
C GLU A 338 -11.15 -28.02 12.15
N PHE A 339 -11.02 -27.42 10.97
CA PHE A 339 -10.02 -26.39 10.68
C PHE A 339 -10.67 -25.06 10.34
N LEU A 340 -10.05 -23.97 10.77
CA LEU A 340 -10.40 -22.61 10.36
C LEU A 340 -9.25 -21.98 9.57
N PRO A 341 -9.56 -21.12 8.59
CA PRO A 341 -8.55 -20.38 7.87
C PRO A 341 -7.85 -19.36 8.79
N LEU A 342 -6.54 -19.31 8.68
CA LEU A 342 -5.67 -18.33 9.34
C LEU A 342 -5.44 -17.17 8.38
N TYR A 343 -5.74 -15.96 8.85
CA TYR A 343 -5.46 -14.73 8.11
C TYR A 343 -4.49 -13.85 8.89
N SER A 344 -3.69 -13.08 8.15
CA SER A 344 -3.14 -11.84 8.71
C SER A 344 -4.29 -10.92 9.14
N LEU A 345 -4.04 -10.04 10.13
CA LEU A 345 -5.04 -9.04 10.58
C LEU A 345 -5.66 -8.29 9.40
N LYS A 346 -4.83 -7.91 8.43
CA LYS A 346 -5.26 -7.23 7.21
C LYS A 346 -6.11 -8.10 6.29
N ALA A 347 -5.71 -9.36 6.06
CA ALA A 347 -6.47 -10.29 5.22
C ALA A 347 -7.84 -10.62 5.83
N ALA A 348 -7.93 -10.75 7.16
CA ALA A 348 -9.20 -10.93 7.86
C ALA A 348 -10.16 -9.75 7.65
N CYS A 349 -9.65 -8.52 7.63
CA CYS A 349 -10.47 -7.33 7.42
C CYS A 349 -10.98 -7.24 5.96
N GLY A 350 -10.17 -7.64 4.98
CA GLY A 350 -10.61 -7.74 3.59
C GLY A 350 -11.69 -8.81 3.39
N ALA A 351 -11.45 -10.02 3.91
CA ALA A 351 -12.38 -11.14 3.76
C ALA A 351 -13.73 -10.95 4.46
N PHE A 352 -13.70 -10.49 5.72
CA PHE A 352 -14.89 -10.48 6.59
C PHE A 352 -15.42 -9.08 6.91
N GLY A 353 -14.65 -8.01 6.68
CA GLY A 353 -15.13 -6.64 6.85
C GLY A 353 -15.76 -6.07 5.56
N GLU A 354 -15.13 -6.32 4.42
CA GLU A 354 -15.50 -5.69 3.14
C GLU A 354 -15.95 -6.70 2.06
N GLY A 355 -15.96 -8.00 2.37
CA GLY A 355 -16.44 -9.06 1.46
C GLY A 355 -15.52 -9.32 0.26
N GLN A 356 -14.22 -9.07 0.40
CA GLN A 356 -13.21 -9.25 -0.65
C GLN A 356 -12.56 -10.64 -0.57
N TYR A 357 -11.94 -11.09 -1.67
CA TYR A 357 -11.08 -12.28 -1.62
C TYR A 357 -9.77 -11.93 -0.89
N ALA A 358 -9.40 -12.70 0.13
CA ALA A 358 -8.15 -12.54 0.86
C ALA A 358 -7.36 -13.85 0.87
N GLU A 359 -6.04 -13.76 0.66
CA GLU A 359 -5.16 -14.93 0.73
C GLU A 359 -5.07 -15.44 2.18
N GLU A 360 -5.38 -16.73 2.35
CA GLU A 360 -5.23 -17.46 3.59
C GLU A 360 -3.74 -17.77 3.82
N SER A 361 -3.26 -17.55 5.04
CA SER A 361 -1.87 -17.87 5.43
C SER A 361 -1.70 -19.34 5.82
N GLY A 362 -2.80 -20.10 5.86
CA GLY A 362 -2.86 -21.51 6.22
C GLY A 362 -4.16 -21.85 6.95
N TRP A 363 -4.23 -23.07 7.48
CA TRP A 363 -5.38 -23.62 8.18
C TRP A 363 -4.94 -24.11 9.56
N VAL A 364 -5.74 -23.79 10.57
CA VAL A 364 -5.45 -24.13 11.97
C VAL A 364 -6.54 -25.04 12.49
N LYS A 365 -6.15 -26.16 13.11
CA LYS A 365 -7.09 -27.05 13.78
C LYS A 365 -7.64 -26.36 15.01
N VAL A 366 -8.96 -26.34 15.18
CA VAL A 366 -9.62 -25.65 16.30
C VAL A 366 -10.48 -26.63 17.08
N GLU A 367 -10.14 -26.82 18.36
CA GLU A 367 -10.85 -27.74 19.26
C GLU A 367 -11.41 -27.00 20.48
N GLY A 368 -12.57 -27.46 20.97
CA GLY A 368 -13.16 -26.97 22.22
C GLY A 368 -13.88 -25.62 22.15
N LEU A 369 -14.13 -25.06 20.96
CA LEU A 369 -14.88 -23.80 20.75
C LEU A 369 -16.29 -24.02 20.14
N GLY A 370 -16.83 -25.23 20.23
CA GLY A 370 -18.13 -25.60 19.67
C GLY A 370 -18.09 -25.86 18.17
N ARG A 371 -19.26 -25.80 17.51
CA ARG A 371 -19.38 -26.09 16.07
C ARG A 371 -18.81 -24.96 15.23
N LEU A 372 -17.78 -25.28 14.46
CA LEU A 372 -17.16 -24.38 13.49
C LEU A 372 -18.08 -24.12 12.28
N ASN A 373 -17.89 -22.99 11.62
CA ASN A 373 -18.64 -22.61 10.42
C ASN A 373 -17.88 -21.57 9.60
N ARG A 374 -18.39 -21.27 8.40
CA ARG A 374 -17.79 -20.35 7.41
C ARG A 374 -17.67 -18.89 7.85
N ASN A 375 -18.36 -18.49 8.91
CA ASN A 375 -18.23 -17.14 9.47
C ASN A 375 -17.12 -17.07 10.54
N MET A 376 -16.33 -18.13 10.74
CA MET A 376 -15.26 -18.16 11.73
C MET A 376 -13.89 -18.20 11.07
N PHE A 377 -12.93 -17.53 11.68
CA PHE A 377 -11.56 -17.40 11.18
C PHE A 377 -10.57 -17.21 12.32
N VAL A 378 -9.27 -17.41 12.04
CA VAL A 378 -8.19 -17.27 13.02
C VAL A 378 -7.29 -16.09 12.67
N VAL A 379 -6.86 -15.35 13.68
CA VAL A 379 -5.85 -14.30 13.59
C VAL A 379 -4.88 -14.43 14.75
N GLN A 380 -3.60 -14.20 14.52
CA GLN A 380 -2.61 -14.14 15.60
C GLN A 380 -2.66 -12.78 16.31
N ALA A 381 -2.85 -12.79 17.64
CA ALA A 381 -2.72 -11.60 18.46
C ALA A 381 -1.25 -11.17 18.57
N LYS A 382 -1.03 -9.86 18.64
CA LYS A 382 0.28 -9.24 18.81
C LYS A 382 0.17 -8.17 19.90
N GLY A 383 1.14 -8.13 20.80
CA GLY A 383 1.23 -7.22 21.93
C GLY A 383 0.45 -7.67 23.17
N HIS A 384 0.53 -6.86 24.23
CA HIS A 384 0.18 -7.28 25.60
C HIS A 384 -1.05 -6.56 26.20
N SER A 385 -1.74 -5.70 25.43
CA SER A 385 -2.90 -4.93 25.91
C SER A 385 -4.11 -5.76 26.31
N MET A 386 -4.20 -7.02 25.87
CA MET A 386 -5.32 -7.92 26.16
C MET A 386 -4.97 -9.02 27.17
N GLU A 387 -3.78 -8.94 27.78
CA GLU A 387 -3.37 -9.82 28.87
C GLU A 387 -4.17 -9.57 30.16
N PRO A 388 -4.39 -10.61 30.98
CA PRO A 388 -3.92 -12.01 30.82
C PRO A 388 -4.83 -12.86 29.92
N LYS A 389 -5.95 -12.33 29.43
CA LYS A 389 -6.98 -13.10 28.73
C LYS A 389 -6.57 -13.53 27.32
N ILE A 390 -5.78 -12.70 26.63
CA ILE A 390 -5.17 -12.99 25.33
C ILE A 390 -3.67 -12.67 25.45
N PRO A 391 -2.83 -13.69 25.70
CA PRO A 391 -1.37 -13.54 25.69
C PRO A 391 -0.83 -13.16 24.30
N ASP A 392 0.31 -12.46 24.27
CA ASP A 392 1.00 -12.17 23.02
C ASP A 392 1.29 -13.45 22.20
N GLY A 393 1.16 -13.36 20.88
CA GLY A 393 1.35 -14.47 19.95
C GLY A 393 0.22 -15.50 19.89
N SER A 394 -0.84 -15.37 20.71
CA SER A 394 -1.95 -16.33 20.74
C SER A 394 -2.77 -16.34 19.46
N LEU A 395 -3.15 -17.53 18.99
CA LEU A 395 -4.10 -17.68 17.89
C LEU A 395 -5.53 -17.48 18.39
N CYS A 396 -6.17 -16.41 17.93
CA CYS A 396 -7.49 -15.98 18.33
C CYS A 396 -8.52 -16.36 17.28
N VAL A 397 -9.58 -17.03 17.69
CA VAL A 397 -10.72 -17.37 16.84
C VAL A 397 -11.76 -16.27 16.93
N PHE A 398 -12.16 -15.75 15.78
CA PHE A 398 -13.19 -14.72 15.62
C PHE A 398 -14.39 -15.25 14.83
N ARG A 399 -15.56 -14.68 15.09
CA ARG A 399 -16.77 -14.85 14.29
C ARG A 399 -17.14 -13.53 13.63
N ALA A 400 -17.18 -13.53 12.30
CA ALA A 400 -17.66 -12.44 11.46
C ALA A 400 -19.18 -12.24 11.60
N ASN A 401 -19.69 -11.14 11.04
CA ASN A 401 -21.12 -10.81 11.03
C ASN A 401 -21.71 -10.76 12.45
N VAL A 402 -21.13 -9.92 13.32
CA VAL A 402 -21.57 -9.79 14.72
C VAL A 402 -23.02 -9.29 14.76
N VAL A 403 -23.95 -10.19 15.10
CA VAL A 403 -25.38 -9.90 15.27
C VAL A 403 -25.68 -9.63 16.74
N GLY A 404 -26.46 -8.58 17.02
CA GLY A 404 -26.84 -8.19 18.38
C GLY A 404 -25.85 -7.23 19.04
N SER A 405 -25.99 -7.05 20.37
CA SER A 405 -25.17 -6.09 21.12
C SER A 405 -23.70 -6.47 21.12
N ARG A 406 -22.84 -5.47 20.91
CA ARG A 406 -21.37 -5.55 20.97
C ARG A 406 -20.83 -5.19 22.36
N GLN A 407 -21.70 -4.77 23.28
CA GLN A 407 -21.33 -4.25 24.58
C GLN A 407 -20.54 -5.28 25.40
N ASN A 408 -19.37 -4.86 25.90
CA ASN A 408 -18.43 -5.64 26.71
C ASN A 408 -17.87 -6.89 26.00
N LYS A 409 -17.99 -6.98 24.68
CA LYS A 409 -17.41 -8.08 23.90
C LYS A 409 -16.01 -7.72 23.44
N ILE A 410 -15.13 -8.73 23.37
CA ILE A 410 -13.83 -8.56 22.72
C ILE A 410 -14.06 -8.65 21.22
N VAL A 411 -13.57 -7.66 20.49
CA VAL A 411 -13.78 -7.51 19.06
C VAL A 411 -12.47 -7.26 18.36
N LEU A 412 -12.35 -7.80 17.14
CA LEU A 412 -11.39 -7.33 16.16
C LEU A 412 -12.00 -6.14 15.44
N VAL A 413 -11.33 -5.00 15.53
CA VAL A 413 -11.77 -3.72 14.97
C VAL A 413 -10.73 -3.22 13.99
N GLN A 414 -11.22 -2.69 12.86
CA GLN A 414 -10.47 -1.81 12.00
C GLN A 414 -10.88 -0.36 12.30
N HIS A 415 -9.96 0.55 12.61
CA HIS A 415 -10.26 1.96 12.88
C HIS A 415 -9.39 2.89 12.03
N ARG A 416 -9.91 4.04 11.63
CA ARG A 416 -9.26 5.02 10.76
C ARG A 416 -8.46 6.02 11.60
N GLY A 417 -7.16 6.17 11.30
CA GLY A 417 -6.34 7.30 11.81
C GLY A 417 -5.90 7.22 13.28
N LEU A 418 -6.28 6.19 14.02
CA LEU A 418 -5.77 5.92 15.37
C LEU A 418 -4.67 4.86 15.27
N HIS A 419 -3.62 4.98 16.09
CA HIS A 419 -2.50 4.04 16.13
C HIS A 419 -2.56 3.25 17.44
N ASP A 420 -2.68 1.93 17.36
CA ASP A 420 -2.50 1.06 18.52
C ASP A 420 -1.01 0.71 18.66
N VAL A 421 -0.46 0.82 19.87
CA VAL A 421 0.97 0.56 20.12
C VAL A 421 1.31 -0.92 19.93
N ASP A 422 0.34 -1.82 20.16
CA ASP A 422 0.54 -3.27 20.01
C ASP A 422 0.39 -3.75 18.57
N TYR A 423 -0.33 -3.00 17.74
CA TYR A 423 -0.64 -3.36 16.36
C TYR A 423 -0.16 -2.27 15.41
N THR A 424 0.79 -2.60 14.53
CA THR A 424 1.23 -1.70 13.46
C THR A 424 0.07 -1.44 12.49
N GLY A 425 -0.64 -0.32 12.69
CA GLY A 425 -1.64 0.20 11.77
C GLY A 425 -3.06 0.34 12.35
N SER A 426 -4.04 0.23 11.45
CA SER A 426 -5.46 0.57 11.64
C SER A 426 -6.29 -0.56 12.28
N TYR A 427 -5.71 -1.48 13.05
CA TYR A 427 -6.39 -2.67 13.56
C TYR A 427 -6.13 -2.88 15.05
N THR A 428 -7.14 -3.34 15.79
CA THR A 428 -6.97 -3.63 17.22
C THR A 428 -7.90 -4.74 17.70
N ILE A 429 -7.45 -5.51 18.69
CA ILE A 429 -8.28 -6.41 19.49
C ILE A 429 -8.51 -5.72 20.84
N LYS A 430 -9.75 -5.36 21.15
CA LYS A 430 -10.12 -4.67 22.40
C LYS A 430 -11.51 -5.05 22.85
N THR A 431 -11.83 -4.74 24.11
CA THR A 431 -13.19 -4.85 24.63
C THR A 431 -14.00 -3.63 24.17
N TYR A 432 -15.10 -3.86 23.46
CA TYR A 432 -15.99 -2.81 22.99
C TYR A 432 -16.91 -2.32 24.10
N THR A 433 -17.01 -1.01 24.29
CA THR A 433 -18.02 -0.37 25.15
C THR A 433 -18.60 0.85 24.42
N SER A 434 -19.92 0.95 24.36
CA SER A 434 -20.66 2.14 23.94
C SER A 434 -21.18 2.88 25.18
N GLU A 435 -20.99 4.20 25.19
CA GLU A 435 -21.51 5.12 26.20
C GLU A 435 -22.44 6.12 25.50
N LYS A 436 -23.69 6.20 25.96
CA LYS A 436 -24.65 7.21 25.50
C LYS A 436 -24.72 8.33 26.53
N SER A 437 -24.51 9.57 26.10
CA SER A 437 -24.65 10.73 26.98
C SER A 437 -26.06 11.31 26.84
N PHE A 438 -26.76 11.46 27.97
CA PHE A 438 -28.06 12.09 28.03
C PHE A 438 -27.87 13.55 28.42
N ASP A 439 -28.21 14.47 27.52
CA ASP A 439 -28.14 15.89 27.78
C ASP A 439 -29.39 16.33 28.55
N ARG A 440 -29.20 16.71 29.81
CA ARG A 440 -30.28 17.09 30.72
C ARG A 440 -30.89 18.46 30.42
N GLU A 441 -30.23 19.30 29.61
CA GLU A 441 -30.72 20.63 29.25
C GLU A 441 -31.58 20.59 27.99
N THR A 442 -31.20 19.77 27.00
CA THR A 442 -31.94 19.65 25.73
C THR A 442 -32.96 18.51 25.74
N GLY A 443 -32.86 17.56 26.67
CA GLY A 443 -33.71 16.37 26.74
C GLY A 443 -33.41 15.33 25.65
N GLU A 444 -32.33 15.54 24.89
CA GLU A 444 -31.92 14.69 23.78
C GLU A 444 -30.77 13.76 24.19
N TRP A 445 -30.73 12.57 23.58
CA TRP A 445 -29.58 11.69 23.66
C TRP A 445 -28.52 12.21 22.69
N GLN A 446 -27.36 12.62 23.20
CA GLN A 446 -26.23 13.05 22.38
C GLN A 446 -25.30 11.87 22.03
N HIS A 447 -24.41 12.12 21.06
CA HIS A 447 -23.53 11.17 20.35
C HIS A 447 -23.11 9.93 21.16
N GLU A 448 -23.18 8.78 20.51
CA GLU A 448 -22.69 7.49 21.00
C GLU A 448 -21.15 7.50 20.95
N ARG A 449 -20.50 7.50 22.13
CA ARG A 449 -19.03 7.41 22.21
C ARG A 449 -18.62 5.96 22.38
N ILE A 450 -17.71 5.51 21.53
CA ILE A 450 -17.24 4.13 21.54
C ILE A 450 -15.86 4.10 22.19
N VAL A 451 -15.70 3.23 23.17
CA VAL A 451 -14.47 3.05 23.94
C VAL A 451 -14.00 1.62 23.76
N LEU A 452 -12.83 1.48 23.14
CA LEU A 452 -12.13 0.21 22.98
C LEU A 452 -11.14 0.06 24.13
N LYS A 453 -11.49 -0.78 25.10
CA LYS A 453 -10.77 -0.93 26.37
C LYS A 453 -9.77 -2.09 26.29
N PRO A 454 -8.49 -1.86 26.65
CA PRO A 454 -7.57 -2.95 26.92
C PRO A 454 -8.00 -3.71 28.18
N ILE A 455 -7.58 -4.95 28.32
CA ILE A 455 -7.73 -5.73 29.57
C ILE A 455 -6.56 -5.42 30.50
N ASN A 456 -5.36 -5.25 29.93
CA ASN A 456 -4.17 -4.90 30.67
C ASN A 456 -4.22 -3.40 31.06
N PRO A 457 -4.25 -3.07 32.36
CA PRO A 457 -4.39 -1.69 32.83
C PRO A 457 -3.16 -0.80 32.53
N ALA A 458 -2.03 -1.38 32.11
CA ALA A 458 -0.87 -0.62 31.66
C ALA A 458 -1.11 0.13 30.32
N TYR A 459 -2.18 -0.21 29.61
CA TYR A 459 -2.51 0.33 28.30
C TYR A 459 -3.69 1.30 28.39
N ARG A 460 -3.68 2.32 27.52
CA ARG A 460 -4.76 3.32 27.46
C ARG A 460 -5.90 2.83 26.57
N SER A 461 -7.13 3.19 26.95
CA SER A 461 -8.31 2.99 26.09
C SER A 461 -8.24 3.85 24.84
N ILE A 462 -8.76 3.32 23.74
CA ILE A 462 -8.93 4.06 22.49
C ILE A 462 -10.37 4.56 22.45
N VAL A 463 -10.55 5.87 22.26
CA VAL A 463 -11.86 6.53 22.21
C VAL A 463 -12.15 6.92 20.77
N ILE A 464 -13.34 6.56 20.30
CA ILE A 464 -13.84 6.82 18.95
C ILE A 464 -15.09 7.68 19.09
N ASP A 465 -15.01 8.90 18.56
CA ASP A 465 -16.05 9.92 18.69
C ASP A 465 -17.09 9.87 17.55
N GLN A 466 -16.80 9.16 16.45
CA GLN A 466 -17.70 9.02 15.29
C GLN A 466 -17.83 7.55 14.88
N GLU A 467 -19.06 7.06 14.69
CA GLU A 467 -19.31 5.66 14.30
C GLU A 467 -18.68 5.26 12.96
N ASP A 468 -18.54 6.21 12.03
CA ASP A 468 -17.97 6.00 10.69
C ASP A 468 -16.45 5.80 10.69
N ASP A 469 -15.77 5.95 11.83
CA ASP A 469 -14.31 5.86 11.94
C ASP A 469 -13.82 4.45 12.25
N PHE A 470 -14.71 3.47 12.43
CA PHE A 470 -14.29 2.09 12.64
C PHE A 470 -15.27 1.06 12.06
N THR A 471 -14.81 -0.18 11.98
CA THR A 471 -15.58 -1.34 11.54
C THR A 471 -15.23 -2.51 12.43
N VAL A 472 -16.26 -3.19 12.95
CA VAL A 472 -16.08 -4.45 13.69
C VAL A 472 -16.01 -5.59 12.69
N ILE A 473 -14.87 -6.27 12.66
CA ILE A 473 -14.56 -7.35 11.72
C ILE A 473 -15.04 -8.69 12.28
N GLY A 474 -14.89 -8.90 13.57
CA GLY A 474 -15.37 -10.11 14.23
C GLY A 474 -15.43 -10.02 15.75
N GLU A 475 -16.30 -10.83 16.33
CA GLU A 475 -16.40 -11.07 17.77
C GLU A 475 -15.46 -12.21 18.16
N PHE A 476 -14.65 -12.01 19.20
CA PHE A 476 -13.75 -13.03 19.73
C PHE A 476 -14.53 -14.19 20.36
N ILE A 477 -14.22 -15.41 19.94
CA ILE A 477 -14.85 -16.64 20.42
C ILE A 477 -13.97 -17.37 21.42
N GLY A 478 -12.65 -17.37 21.22
CA GLY A 478 -11.70 -18.03 22.11
C GLY A 478 -10.32 -18.19 21.51
N LEU A 479 -9.42 -18.79 22.28
CA LEU A 479 -8.07 -19.12 21.83
C LEU A 479 -8.03 -20.54 21.25
N VAL A 480 -7.20 -20.73 20.23
CA VAL A 480 -6.83 -22.07 19.79
C VAL A 480 -5.98 -22.70 20.89
N LYS A 481 -6.39 -23.89 21.36
CA LYS A 481 -5.61 -24.65 22.33
C LYS A 481 -4.39 -25.24 21.64
N SER A 482 -3.23 -25.12 22.29
CA SER A 482 -2.00 -25.85 21.94
C SER A 482 -2.13 -27.32 22.25
#